data_AF-A0A936MZX4-F1
#
_entry.id   AF-A0A936MZX4-F1
#
_cell.length_a   1.000
_cell.length_b   1.000
_cell.length_c   1.000
_cell.angle_alpha   90.00
_cell.angle_beta   90.00
_cell.angle_gamma   90.00
#
_symmetry.space_group_name_H-M   'P 1'
#
loop_
_entity.id
_entity.type
_entity.pdbx_description
1 polymer ?
#
loop_
_entity_poly.entity_id
_entity_poly.type
_entity_poly.pdbx_seq_one_letter_code
_entity_poly.pdbx_strand_id
1 'polypeptide(L)'
;MRLHLLLPLFVLIGARGAAQQTVVRADGSQLHGQVQRVAADRIDLLVTSGLRKGPSSVPCSEVLCVVDGALTVHTRPCGEPLASFAQGGAACNALVRVDQQVLKGTIVRWDDDRLTIRTAAGDVNVPRSELAGVLSPGLVEFTAPADRLKGLLADAGVVSALNDASRCPPVAEPRTVRYTEKWIAPRFERTVSESGKAELDFTYFKDVALEKTRRLSGYIAQITNKELSAIVKDKAVEQAIGLFERPDNLVHVSNVASGASKAHPVHKYLSTHLRYLKYDAVTIEWADIQYVSDFELQPDGSYTAVVSLQQRFQGMVDGQVYYSDITNKNIQIKLRTYDKVVEGRTERLWDVFLGDIGVVSTMAE
;
A
#
# COMPACT_ATOMS: atom_id res chain seq x y z
N MET A 1 26.92 -9.21 -54.47
CA MET A 1 26.47 -7.88 -53.98
C MET A 1 26.05 -8.03 -52.52
N ARG A 2 26.90 -7.58 -51.59
CA ARG A 2 26.58 -7.46 -50.16
C ARG A 2 26.25 -6.00 -49.91
N LEU A 3 25.04 -5.71 -49.43
CA LEU A 3 24.65 -4.38 -48.99
C LEU A 3 24.77 -4.34 -47.46
N HIS A 4 25.70 -3.54 -46.97
CA HIS A 4 25.83 -3.18 -45.57
C HIS A 4 24.70 -2.22 -45.19
N LEU A 5 23.93 -2.56 -44.16
CA LEU A 5 23.15 -1.57 -43.40
C LEU A 5 23.74 -1.51 -41.98
N LEU A 6 24.48 -0.44 -41.73
CA LEU A 6 24.88 0.02 -40.40
C LEU A 6 23.64 0.58 -39.70
N LEU A 7 23.19 -0.05 -38.61
CA LEU A 7 22.32 0.58 -37.63
C LEU A 7 23.18 1.04 -36.43
N PRO A 8 22.96 2.26 -35.91
CA PRO A 8 23.77 2.81 -34.83
C PRO A 8 23.49 2.05 -33.52
N LEU A 9 24.59 1.71 -32.86
CA LEU A 9 24.66 1.14 -31.53
C LEU A 9 24.11 2.15 -30.52
N PHE A 10 22.80 2.09 -30.21
CA PHE A 10 22.29 2.69 -28.99
C PHE A 10 22.76 1.83 -27.82
N VAL A 11 23.76 2.35 -27.09
CA VAL A 11 24.15 1.84 -25.78
C VAL A 11 22.92 1.99 -24.88
N LEU A 12 22.21 0.87 -24.68
CA LEU A 12 21.25 0.72 -23.59
C LEU A 12 22.06 0.74 -22.29
N ILE A 13 22.23 1.94 -21.74
CA ILE A 13 22.62 2.12 -20.34
C ILE A 13 21.50 1.43 -19.55
N GLY A 14 21.85 0.36 -18.84
CA GLY A 14 20.92 -0.41 -18.01
C GLY A 14 20.16 0.52 -17.08
N ALA A 15 18.83 0.54 -17.24
CA ALA A 15 17.95 1.29 -16.39
C ALA A 15 18.05 0.74 -14.96
N ARG A 16 18.74 1.47 -14.08
CA ARG A 16 18.49 1.37 -12.63
C ARG A 16 16.97 1.53 -12.45
N GLY A 17 16.35 0.66 -11.66
CA GLY A 17 14.90 0.69 -11.40
C GLY A 17 14.44 2.13 -11.15
N ALA A 18 13.54 2.62 -12.01
CA ALA A 18 13.13 4.01 -11.97
C ALA A 18 12.47 4.32 -10.62
N ALA A 19 12.96 5.34 -9.93
CA ALA A 19 12.35 5.82 -8.70
C ALA A 19 10.88 6.17 -8.98
N GLN A 20 9.96 5.67 -8.16
CA GLN A 20 8.54 6.00 -8.22
C GLN A 20 8.33 7.35 -7.51
N GLN A 21 7.72 8.32 -8.19
CA GLN A 21 7.34 9.62 -7.63
C GLN A 21 5.83 9.71 -7.41
N THR A 22 5.43 10.63 -6.53
CA THR A 22 4.03 11.02 -6.34
C THR A 22 3.85 12.48 -6.70
N VAL A 23 3.04 12.75 -7.72
CA VAL A 23 2.61 14.11 -8.09
C VAL A 23 1.31 14.42 -7.37
N VAL A 24 1.33 15.43 -6.51
CA VAL A 24 0.18 15.90 -5.73
C VAL A 24 -0.44 17.08 -6.45
N ARG A 25 -1.73 16.99 -6.78
CA ARG A 25 -2.45 18.02 -7.53
C ARG A 25 -3.20 18.97 -6.62
N ALA A 26 -3.51 20.16 -7.15
CA ALA A 26 -4.22 21.23 -6.46
C ALA A 26 -5.64 20.86 -6.04
N ASP A 27 -6.24 19.87 -6.71
CA ASP A 27 -7.54 19.27 -6.35
C ASP A 27 -7.42 18.18 -5.27
N GLY A 28 -6.22 17.93 -4.74
CA GLY A 28 -5.93 16.89 -3.75
C GLY A 28 -5.73 15.48 -4.33
N SER A 29 -5.96 15.29 -5.63
CA SER A 29 -5.67 14.01 -6.28
C SER A 29 -4.17 13.76 -6.37
N GLN A 30 -3.78 12.48 -6.36
CA GLN A 30 -2.39 12.04 -6.35
C GLN A 30 -2.16 11.07 -7.50
N LEU A 31 -1.09 11.28 -8.26
CA LEU A 31 -0.67 10.40 -9.34
C LEU A 31 0.68 9.79 -8.96
N HIS A 32 0.76 8.46 -8.96
CA HIS A 32 2.01 7.76 -8.67
C HIS A 32 2.58 7.15 -9.94
N GLY A 33 3.84 7.46 -10.23
CA GLY A 33 4.45 7.12 -11.50
C GLY A 33 5.86 7.66 -11.63
N GLN A 34 6.43 7.48 -12.82
CA GLN A 34 7.75 8.01 -13.13
C GLN A 34 7.61 9.36 -13.82
N VAL A 35 8.17 10.43 -13.24
CA VAL A 35 8.28 11.72 -13.94
C VAL A 35 9.27 11.54 -15.09
N GLN A 36 8.81 11.80 -16.32
CA GLN A 36 9.60 11.63 -17.54
C GLN A 36 10.11 12.96 -18.09
N ARG A 37 9.36 14.05 -17.87
CA ARG A 37 9.73 15.39 -18.32
C ARG A 37 9.15 16.44 -17.39
N VAL A 38 9.96 17.47 -17.12
CA VAL A 38 9.53 18.70 -16.45
C VAL A 38 9.75 19.85 -17.42
N ALA A 39 8.70 20.63 -17.65
CA ALA A 39 8.76 21.87 -18.40
C ALA A 39 8.14 23.01 -17.61
N ALA A 40 8.35 24.22 -18.09
CA ALA A 40 7.89 25.44 -17.43
C ALA A 40 6.37 25.47 -17.19
N ASP A 41 5.58 24.82 -18.06
CA ASP A 41 4.12 24.85 -18.05
C ASP A 41 3.45 23.52 -17.64
N ARG A 42 4.19 22.40 -17.63
CA ARG A 42 3.64 21.07 -17.29
C ARG A 42 4.69 20.06 -16.82
N ILE A 43 4.20 19.02 -16.15
CA ILE A 43 4.95 17.81 -15.80
C ILE A 43 4.35 16.61 -16.54
N ASP A 44 5.19 15.88 -17.27
CA ASP A 44 4.80 14.62 -17.90
C ASP A 44 5.32 13.45 -17.09
N LEU A 45 4.44 12.49 -16.85
CA LEU A 45 4.73 11.30 -16.07
C LEU A 45 4.12 10.06 -16.71
N LEU A 46 4.79 8.93 -16.53
CA LEU A 46 4.22 7.61 -16.77
C LEU A 46 3.56 7.13 -15.48
N VAL A 47 2.23 7.20 -15.43
CA VAL A 47 1.44 6.74 -14.28
C VAL A 47 1.50 5.21 -14.23
N THR A 48 2.02 4.67 -13.12
CA THR A 48 2.22 3.22 -12.95
C THR A 48 1.18 2.59 -12.03
N SER A 49 0.39 3.39 -11.30
CA SER A 49 -0.66 2.90 -10.40
C SER A 49 -1.92 3.78 -10.43
N GLY A 50 -3.06 3.22 -10.01
CA GLY A 50 -4.37 3.89 -10.08
C GLY A 50 -5.22 3.42 -11.27
N LEU A 51 -6.43 3.98 -11.40
CA LEU A 51 -7.45 3.57 -12.39
C LEU A 51 -7.06 3.89 -13.85
N ARG A 52 -6.15 4.84 -14.06
CA ARG A 52 -5.67 5.26 -15.39
C ARG A 52 -4.15 5.19 -15.43
N LYS A 53 -3.62 4.04 -15.84
CA LYS A 53 -2.18 3.82 -16.08
C LYS A 53 -1.79 4.38 -17.44
N GLY A 54 -0.52 4.72 -17.59
CA GLY A 54 0.05 5.20 -18.86
C GLY A 54 0.49 6.67 -18.82
N PRO A 55 0.85 7.24 -19.98
CA PRO A 55 1.33 8.61 -20.05
C PRO A 55 0.27 9.61 -19.58
N SER A 56 0.68 10.56 -18.77
CA SER A 56 -0.14 11.67 -18.29
C SER A 56 0.66 12.96 -18.31
N SER A 57 -0.03 14.09 -18.46
CA SER A 57 0.56 15.42 -18.45
C SER A 57 -0.28 16.29 -17.52
N VAL A 58 0.36 16.90 -16.53
CA VAL A 58 -0.29 17.74 -15.52
C VAL A 58 0.21 19.18 -15.68
N PRO A 59 -0.69 20.17 -15.89
CA PRO A 59 -0.32 21.57 -15.93
C PRO A 59 0.32 22.01 -14.61
N CYS A 60 1.37 22.85 -14.69
CA CYS A 60 2.07 23.33 -13.50
C CYS A 60 1.20 24.13 -12.53
N SER A 61 0.17 24.81 -13.05
CA SER A 61 -0.85 25.49 -12.23
C SER A 61 -1.66 24.54 -11.35
N GLU A 62 -1.66 23.25 -11.67
CA GLU A 62 -2.39 22.21 -10.96
C GLU A 62 -1.49 21.34 -10.09
N VAL A 63 -0.18 21.57 -10.03
CA VAL A 63 0.76 20.78 -9.21
C VAL A 63 1.03 21.51 -7.89
N LEU A 64 0.74 20.86 -6.76
CA LEU A 64 1.12 21.36 -5.43
C LEU A 64 2.56 20.98 -5.08
N CYS A 65 2.91 19.71 -5.28
CA CYS A 65 4.26 19.24 -5.10
C CYS A 65 4.52 17.94 -5.87
N VAL A 66 5.79 17.60 -6.00
CA VAL A 66 6.25 16.26 -6.34
C VAL A 66 7.00 15.70 -5.15
N VAL A 67 6.64 14.49 -4.71
CA VAL A 67 7.41 13.74 -3.73
C VAL A 67 8.24 12.70 -4.48
N ASP A 68 9.55 12.74 -4.31
CA ASP A 68 10.45 11.81 -5.00
C ASP A 68 10.62 10.46 -4.27
N GLY A 69 11.35 9.54 -4.89
CA GLY A 69 11.60 8.21 -4.32
C GLY A 69 12.46 8.22 -3.05
N ALA A 70 13.10 9.36 -2.74
CA ALA A 70 13.80 9.62 -1.50
C ALA A 70 12.93 10.36 -0.48
N LEU A 71 11.62 10.49 -0.71
CA LEU A 71 10.65 11.22 0.11
C LEU A 71 10.94 12.73 0.24
N THR A 72 11.71 13.30 -0.67
CA THR A 72 11.90 14.76 -0.73
C THR A 72 10.68 15.39 -1.36
N VAL A 73 10.19 16.47 -0.74
CA VAL A 73 9.03 17.24 -1.20
C VAL A 73 9.49 18.46 -1.98
N HIS A 74 9.18 18.46 -3.28
CA HIS A 74 9.48 19.53 -4.23
C HIS A 74 8.22 20.36 -4.47
N THR A 75 8.11 21.54 -3.84
CA THR A 75 6.91 22.40 -3.93
C THR A 75 6.94 23.40 -5.08
N ARG A 76 8.06 23.49 -5.81
CA ARG A 76 8.17 24.28 -7.05
C ARG A 76 8.72 23.44 -8.21
N PRO A 77 8.14 22.26 -8.49
CA PRO A 77 8.74 21.24 -9.32
C PRO A 77 8.94 21.67 -10.78
N CYS A 78 8.11 22.57 -11.30
CA CYS A 78 8.17 23.00 -12.71
C CYS A 78 9.36 23.87 -13.10
N GLY A 79 10.11 24.39 -12.13
CA GLY A 79 11.37 25.09 -12.35
C GLY A 79 12.60 24.21 -12.17
N GLU A 80 12.42 22.94 -11.80
CA GLU A 80 13.51 22.07 -11.38
C GLU A 80 13.97 21.13 -12.50
N PRO A 81 15.28 20.85 -12.61
CA PRO A 81 15.76 19.86 -13.56
C PRO A 81 15.22 18.48 -13.20
N LEU A 82 14.92 17.65 -14.21
CA LEU A 82 14.43 16.28 -14.00
C LEU A 82 15.33 15.47 -13.05
N ALA A 83 16.63 15.74 -13.06
CA ALA A 83 17.61 15.11 -12.18
C ALA A 83 17.35 15.38 -10.69
N SER A 84 16.66 16.46 -10.31
CA SER A 84 16.28 16.76 -8.92
C SER A 84 15.41 15.64 -8.31
N PHE A 85 14.55 15.01 -9.11
CA PHE A 85 13.64 13.94 -8.66
C PHE A 85 14.30 12.54 -8.63
N ALA A 86 15.57 12.46 -9.04
CA ALA A 86 16.37 11.25 -9.05
C ALA A 86 17.40 11.22 -7.90
N GLN A 87 17.50 12.29 -7.10
CA GLN A 87 18.51 12.37 -6.04
C GLN A 87 18.09 11.50 -4.84
N GLY A 88 18.93 10.52 -4.53
CA GLY A 88 18.78 9.65 -3.37
C GLY A 88 19.22 10.35 -2.10
N GLY A 89 18.27 10.89 -1.34
CA GLY A 89 18.44 11.27 0.06
C GLY A 89 18.05 10.13 1.00
N ALA A 90 18.72 10.02 2.15
CA ALA A 90 18.34 9.07 3.21
C ALA A 90 17.21 9.64 4.08
N ALA A 91 16.05 9.95 3.49
CA ALA A 91 14.91 10.38 4.28
C ALA A 91 14.21 9.16 4.91
N CYS A 92 14.08 9.21 6.24
CA CYS A 92 13.16 8.34 6.98
C CYS A 92 11.71 8.76 6.74
N ASN A 93 10.77 7.92 7.19
CA ASN A 93 9.35 8.21 7.10
C ASN A 93 9.01 9.55 7.76
N ALA A 94 7.97 10.20 7.26
CA ALA A 94 7.40 11.40 7.83
C ALA A 94 5.88 11.27 8.00
N LEU A 95 5.38 11.71 9.15
CA LEU A 95 3.96 11.97 9.36
C LEU A 95 3.73 13.48 9.39
N VAL A 96 2.83 13.97 8.54
CA VAL A 96 2.36 15.35 8.54
C VAL A 96 1.05 15.39 9.31
N ARG A 97 0.99 16.15 10.39
CA ARG A 97 -0.22 16.34 11.18
C ARG A 97 -1.02 17.53 10.69
N VAL A 98 -2.33 17.51 10.96
CA VAL A 98 -3.27 18.59 10.60
C VAL A 98 -2.95 19.91 11.28
N ASP A 99 -2.22 19.87 12.40
CA ASP A 99 -1.73 21.02 13.16
C ASP A 99 -0.36 21.54 12.65
N GLN A 100 0.06 21.16 11.44
CA GLN A 100 1.34 21.49 10.81
C GLN A 100 2.58 20.83 11.44
N GLN A 101 2.43 20.01 12.48
CA GLN A 101 3.57 19.30 13.03
C GLN A 101 4.03 18.18 12.08
N VAL A 102 5.33 18.13 11.81
CA VAL A 102 5.96 17.03 11.05
C VAL A 102 6.77 16.16 12.00
N LEU A 103 6.49 14.86 12.00
CA LEU A 103 7.21 13.86 12.78
C LEU A 103 8.04 12.99 11.85
N LYS A 104 9.36 12.98 12.02
CA LYS A 104 10.31 12.19 11.24
C LYS A 104 10.75 10.98 12.05
N GLY A 105 10.79 9.80 11.43
CA GLY A 105 11.00 8.56 12.18
C GLY A 105 10.83 7.25 11.44
N THR A 106 10.87 6.16 12.20
CA THR A 106 10.50 4.83 11.73
C THR A 106 9.06 4.56 12.11
N ILE A 107 8.17 4.31 11.16
CA ILE A 107 6.80 3.88 11.51
C ILE A 107 6.90 2.45 12.04
N VAL A 108 6.70 2.30 13.35
CA VAL A 108 6.84 1.01 14.04
C VAL A 108 5.51 0.30 14.19
N ARG A 109 4.39 1.01 14.01
CA ARG A 109 3.04 0.45 14.10
C ARG A 109 2.08 1.18 13.17
N TRP A 110 1.29 0.40 12.44
CA TRP A 110 0.19 0.85 11.60
C TRP A 110 -1.08 0.26 12.20
N ASP A 111 -1.80 1.02 13.02
CA ASP A 111 -3.13 0.64 13.48
C ASP A 111 -4.17 1.35 12.61
N ASP A 112 -5.46 1.02 12.73
CA ASP A 112 -6.51 1.62 11.89
C ASP A 112 -6.79 3.09 12.21
N ASP A 113 -6.78 3.46 13.51
CA ASP A 113 -7.08 4.81 14.00
C ASP A 113 -5.84 5.64 14.30
N ARG A 114 -4.63 5.05 14.28
CA ARG A 114 -3.38 5.70 14.65
C ARG A 114 -2.16 5.08 13.98
N LEU A 115 -1.10 5.87 13.86
CA LEU A 115 0.23 5.40 13.49
C LEU A 115 1.17 5.64 14.67
N THR A 116 2.03 4.67 14.98
CA THR A 116 3.12 4.88 15.91
C THR A 116 4.39 5.14 15.12
N ILE A 117 4.97 6.32 15.29
CA ILE A 117 6.26 6.69 14.72
C ILE A 117 7.30 6.78 15.83
N ARG A 118 8.39 6.03 15.67
CA ARG A 118 9.58 6.14 16.50
C ARG A 118 10.43 7.30 16.01
N THR A 119 10.41 8.40 16.75
CA THR A 119 11.22 9.59 16.51
C THR A 119 12.52 9.52 17.29
N ALA A 120 13.43 10.47 17.08
CA ALA A 120 14.64 10.61 17.90
C ALA A 120 14.33 10.86 19.40
N ALA A 121 13.17 11.42 19.71
CA ALA A 121 12.72 11.68 21.09
C ALA A 121 11.94 10.50 21.72
N GLY A 122 11.66 9.44 20.94
CA GLY A 122 10.87 8.29 21.37
C GLY A 122 9.65 8.01 20.49
N ASP A 123 8.85 7.04 20.92
CA ASP A 123 7.66 6.59 20.20
C ASP A 123 6.50 7.57 20.40
N VAL A 124 5.90 8.01 19.29
CA VAL A 124 4.76 8.92 19.26
C VAL A 124 3.59 8.21 18.59
N ASN A 125 2.46 8.12 19.28
CA ASN A 125 1.21 7.63 18.72
C ASN A 125 0.43 8.81 18.14
N VAL A 126 0.11 8.76 16.86
CA VAL A 126 -0.56 9.84 16.12
C VAL A 126 -1.89 9.31 15.58
N PRO A 127 -3.04 9.80 16.06
CA PRO A 127 -4.33 9.46 15.48
C PRO A 127 -4.38 9.79 13.98
N ARG A 128 -4.97 8.91 13.17
CA ARG A 128 -5.17 9.13 11.73
C ARG A 128 -6.04 10.34 11.44
N SER A 129 -7.00 10.66 12.31
CA SER A 129 -7.80 11.89 12.24
C SER A 129 -6.96 13.16 12.36
N GLU A 130 -5.78 13.05 12.99
CA GLU A 130 -4.82 14.13 13.12
C GLU A 130 -3.75 14.10 12.02
N LEU A 131 -3.78 13.14 11.09
CA LEU A 131 -2.87 13.08 9.97
C LEU A 131 -3.42 13.83 8.76
N ALA A 132 -2.56 14.66 8.19
CA ALA A 132 -2.76 15.27 6.89
C ALA A 132 -1.99 14.54 5.78
N GLY A 133 -0.94 13.80 6.12
CA GLY A 133 -0.23 12.95 5.18
C GLY A 133 0.80 12.01 5.80
N VAL A 134 1.14 10.98 5.04
CA VAL A 134 2.11 9.94 5.38
C VAL A 134 3.08 9.80 4.21
N LEU A 135 4.37 9.95 4.50
CA LEU A 135 5.45 9.74 3.54
C LEU A 135 6.31 8.59 4.05
N SER A 136 6.27 7.48 3.34
CA SER A 136 7.03 6.26 3.60
C SER A 136 7.52 5.71 2.26
N PRO A 137 8.65 4.99 2.19
CA PRO A 137 9.07 4.35 0.95
C PRO A 137 7.94 3.43 0.44
N GLY A 138 7.51 3.64 -0.80
CA GLY A 138 6.39 2.93 -1.42
C GLY A 138 4.98 3.37 -1.00
N LEU A 139 4.84 4.35 -0.09
CA LEU A 139 3.55 4.91 0.33
C LEU A 139 3.68 6.41 0.61
N VAL A 140 3.25 7.23 -0.34
CA VAL A 140 3.06 8.67 -0.15
C VAL A 140 1.58 8.95 -0.32
N GLU A 141 0.93 9.36 0.75
CA GLU A 141 -0.50 9.63 0.77
C GLU A 141 -0.78 10.89 1.59
N PHE A 142 -1.40 11.88 0.95
CA PHE A 142 -2.05 12.99 1.64
C PHE A 142 -3.55 12.71 1.79
N THR A 143 -4.03 12.77 3.02
CA THR A 143 -5.43 12.46 3.41
C THR A 143 -6.23 13.73 3.72
N ALA A 144 -5.57 14.88 3.85
CA ALA A 144 -6.22 16.15 4.08
C ALA A 144 -6.98 16.64 2.83
N PRO A 145 -8.12 17.34 3.00
CA PRO A 145 -8.80 18.02 1.89
C PRO A 145 -7.88 18.99 1.14
N ALA A 146 -8.12 19.18 -0.15
CA ALA A 146 -7.29 19.97 -1.07
C ALA A 146 -6.89 21.35 -0.53
N ASP A 147 -7.84 22.12 0.02
CA ASP A 147 -7.57 23.46 0.57
C ASP A 147 -6.59 23.43 1.75
N ARG A 148 -6.74 22.43 2.63
CA ARG A 148 -5.84 22.24 3.77
C ARG A 148 -4.46 21.78 3.29
N LEU A 149 -4.42 20.86 2.34
CA LEU A 149 -3.17 20.36 1.76
C LEU A 149 -2.37 21.49 1.09
N LYS A 150 -3.05 22.37 0.34
CA LYS A 150 -2.45 23.57 -0.25
C LYS A 150 -1.84 24.49 0.82
N GLY A 151 -2.55 24.71 1.93
CA GLY A 151 -2.03 25.49 3.06
C GLY A 151 -0.79 24.86 3.71
N LEU A 152 -0.83 23.55 3.96
CA LEU A 152 0.28 22.80 4.56
C LEU A 152 1.54 22.81 3.68
N LEU A 153 1.38 22.62 2.37
CA LEU A 153 2.50 22.60 1.42
C LEU A 153 3.00 24.00 1.03
N ALA A 154 2.22 25.06 1.30
CA ALA A 154 2.68 26.44 1.18
C ALA A 154 3.49 26.91 2.40
N ASP A 155 3.36 26.24 3.54
CA ASP A 155 4.11 26.59 4.75
C ASP A 155 5.58 26.13 4.65
N ALA A 156 6.49 27.11 4.67
CA ALA A 156 7.92 26.84 4.54
C ALA A 156 8.48 26.02 5.72
N GLY A 157 7.91 26.15 6.92
CA GLY A 157 8.28 25.37 8.10
C GLY A 157 7.93 23.89 7.95
N VAL A 158 6.72 23.59 7.46
CA VAL A 158 6.28 22.22 7.15
C VAL A 158 7.17 21.58 6.09
N VAL A 159 7.41 22.28 4.97
CA VAL A 159 8.23 21.75 3.87
C VAL A 159 9.69 21.56 4.30
N SER A 160 10.26 22.53 5.01
CA SER A 160 11.61 22.40 5.57
C SER A 160 11.70 21.21 6.52
N ALA A 161 10.70 21.02 7.37
CA ALA A 161 10.65 19.91 8.31
C ALA A 161 10.49 18.53 7.64
N LEU A 162 9.78 18.45 6.51
CA LEU A 162 9.66 17.22 5.71
C LEU A 162 11.00 16.82 5.08
N ASN A 163 11.72 17.82 4.57
CA ASN A 163 12.99 17.66 3.87
C ASN A 163 14.21 17.61 4.81
N ASP A 164 14.04 17.84 6.11
CA ASP A 164 15.12 17.81 7.09
C ASP A 164 15.48 16.37 7.49
N ALA A 165 16.53 15.82 6.86
CA ALA A 165 17.06 14.50 7.16
C ALA A 165 17.74 14.40 8.53
N SER A 166 18.15 15.52 9.14
CA SER A 166 18.80 15.51 10.47
C SER A 166 17.83 15.09 11.58
N ARG A 167 16.52 15.20 11.33
CA ARG A 167 15.45 14.77 12.25
C ARG A 167 15.17 13.28 12.20
N CYS A 168 15.85 12.53 11.33
CA CYS A 168 15.72 11.09 11.27
C CYS A 168 16.42 10.43 12.45
N PRO A 169 15.76 9.47 13.14
CA PRO A 169 16.41 8.72 14.20
C PRO A 169 17.59 7.92 13.62
N PRO A 170 18.67 7.74 14.39
CA PRO A 170 19.74 6.84 14.00
C PRO A 170 19.18 5.43 13.82
N VAL A 171 19.70 4.67 12.84
CA VAL A 171 19.29 3.29 12.58
C VAL A 171 19.44 2.48 13.87
N ALA A 172 18.32 2.08 14.47
CA ALA A 172 18.31 1.38 15.74
C ALA A 172 18.79 -0.07 15.56
N GLU A 173 19.72 -0.54 16.41
CA GLU A 173 20.05 -1.96 16.52
C GLU A 173 18.80 -2.77 16.92
N PRO A 174 18.63 -3.98 16.36
CA PRO A 174 17.41 -4.78 16.57
C PRO A 174 17.27 -5.21 18.04
N ARG A 175 16.37 -4.57 18.78
CA ARG A 175 15.95 -5.01 20.12
C ARG A 175 14.86 -6.08 20.02
N THR A 176 15.15 -7.25 20.58
CA THR A 176 14.19 -8.34 20.77
C THR A 176 13.23 -8.02 21.91
N VAL A 177 11.96 -7.84 21.60
CA VAL A 177 10.90 -7.69 22.62
C VAL A 177 10.07 -8.98 22.62
N ARG A 178 9.99 -9.64 23.78
CA ARG A 178 9.05 -10.74 24.02
C ARG A 178 7.69 -10.15 24.38
N TYR A 179 6.62 -10.57 23.72
CA TYR A 179 5.26 -10.20 24.12
C TYR A 179 4.39 -11.44 24.38
N THR A 180 3.64 -11.36 25.48
CA THR A 180 2.69 -12.34 26.01
C THR A 180 1.30 -12.15 25.39
N GLU A 181 0.62 -13.27 25.15
CA GLU A 181 -0.67 -13.42 24.50
C GLU A 181 -1.83 -12.72 25.23
N LYS A 182 -2.56 -11.85 24.51
CA LYS A 182 -4.03 -11.77 24.47
C LYS A 182 -4.43 -10.81 23.34
N TRP A 183 -4.70 -11.36 22.16
CA TRP A 183 -4.83 -10.58 20.93
C TRP A 183 -6.30 -10.30 20.58
N ILE A 184 -6.60 -9.04 20.27
CA ILE A 184 -7.89 -8.56 19.74
C ILE A 184 -7.56 -7.90 18.40
N ALA A 185 -8.16 -8.38 17.31
CA ALA A 185 -7.93 -7.85 15.97
C ALA A 185 -8.28 -6.35 15.88
N PRO A 186 -7.51 -5.53 15.14
CA PRO A 186 -7.91 -4.16 14.80
C PRO A 186 -9.21 -4.20 13.98
N ARG A 187 -10.12 -3.28 14.29
CA ARG A 187 -11.54 -3.27 13.91
C ARG A 187 -11.81 -1.98 13.14
N PHE A 188 -12.43 -2.07 11.96
CA PHE A 188 -12.79 -0.88 11.17
C PHE A 188 -14.02 -0.21 11.77
N GLU A 189 -13.88 1.05 12.21
CA GLU A 189 -14.96 1.74 12.91
C GLU A 189 -15.51 2.88 12.08
N ARG A 190 -16.79 2.76 11.71
CA ARG A 190 -17.66 3.92 11.65
C ARG A 190 -18.92 3.58 12.44
N THR A 191 -19.22 4.41 13.45
CA THR A 191 -20.47 4.38 14.19
C THR A 191 -21.62 4.65 13.22
N VAL A 192 -22.36 3.61 12.84
CA VAL A 192 -23.68 3.79 12.24
C VAL A 192 -24.60 4.13 13.39
N SER A 193 -24.98 5.40 13.50
CA SER A 193 -25.85 5.90 14.55
C SER A 193 -27.15 5.11 14.62
N GLU A 194 -27.56 4.75 15.83
CA GLU A 194 -28.87 4.17 16.15
C GLU A 194 -30.01 5.12 15.74
N SER A 195 -30.45 4.99 14.51
CA SER A 195 -31.81 5.32 14.09
C SER A 195 -32.11 4.55 12.81
N GLY A 196 -33.21 3.81 12.81
CA GLY A 196 -33.51 2.72 11.89
C GLY A 196 -33.23 2.98 10.40
N LYS A 197 -32.79 1.91 9.72
CA LYS A 197 -32.69 1.81 8.26
C LYS A 197 -31.85 2.91 7.58
N ALA A 198 -30.69 3.25 8.14
CA ALA A 198 -29.62 3.78 7.31
C ALA A 198 -29.22 2.66 6.33
N GLU A 199 -29.58 2.84 5.06
CA GLU A 199 -29.25 1.94 3.97
C GLU A 199 -27.73 1.71 4.00
N LEU A 200 -27.31 0.44 4.07
CA LEU A 200 -25.89 0.11 4.05
C LEU A 200 -25.30 0.63 2.75
N ASP A 201 -24.28 1.49 2.86
CA ASP A 201 -23.53 1.95 1.69
C ASP A 201 -22.62 0.81 1.20
N PHE A 202 -23.19 -0.06 0.38
CA PHE A 202 -22.45 -1.17 -0.20
C PHE A 202 -21.31 -0.71 -1.11
N THR A 203 -21.38 0.50 -1.68
CA THR A 203 -20.26 1.05 -2.49
C THR A 203 -19.06 1.30 -1.59
N TYR A 204 -19.26 1.93 -0.43
CA TYR A 204 -18.20 2.10 0.57
C TYR A 204 -17.59 0.75 1.00
N PHE A 205 -18.41 -0.26 1.28
CA PHE A 205 -17.90 -1.57 1.69
C PHE A 205 -17.15 -2.31 0.57
N LYS A 206 -17.52 -2.08 -0.70
CA LYS A 206 -16.73 -2.56 -1.85
C LYS A 206 -15.35 -1.90 -1.83
N ASP A 207 -15.24 -0.59 -1.62
CA ASP A 207 -13.95 0.10 -1.55
C ASP A 207 -13.07 -0.41 -0.39
N VAL A 208 -13.65 -0.65 0.78
CA VAL A 208 -12.94 -1.24 1.93
C VAL A 208 -12.43 -2.65 1.59
N ALA A 209 -13.22 -3.48 0.90
CA ALA A 209 -12.79 -4.81 0.47
C ALA A 209 -11.57 -4.75 -0.47
N LEU A 210 -11.57 -3.80 -1.41
CA LEU A 210 -10.47 -3.59 -2.35
C LEU A 210 -9.21 -3.10 -1.63
N GLU A 211 -9.37 -2.20 -0.67
CA GLU A 211 -8.25 -1.71 0.14
C GLU A 211 -7.64 -2.82 1.00
N LYS A 212 -8.45 -3.65 1.68
CA LYS A 212 -7.95 -4.81 2.42
C LYS A 212 -7.23 -5.81 1.51
N THR A 213 -7.70 -5.99 0.27
CA THR A 213 -7.04 -6.84 -0.72
C THR A 213 -5.66 -6.28 -1.13
N ARG A 214 -5.54 -4.96 -1.33
CA ARG A 214 -4.25 -4.31 -1.62
C ARG A 214 -3.28 -4.43 -0.45
N ARG A 215 -3.76 -4.25 0.79
CA ARG A 215 -2.96 -4.45 2.01
C ARG A 215 -2.42 -5.88 2.11
N LEU A 216 -3.23 -6.89 1.77
CA LEU A 216 -2.80 -8.29 1.77
C LEU A 216 -1.57 -8.51 0.87
N SER A 217 -1.55 -7.96 -0.35
CA SER A 217 -0.36 -8.02 -1.22
C SER A 217 0.87 -7.38 -0.60
N GLY A 218 0.71 -6.20 0.01
CA GLY A 218 1.79 -5.51 0.71
C GLY A 218 2.40 -6.37 1.82
N TYR A 219 1.56 -7.05 2.60
CA TYR A 219 2.03 -7.99 3.62
C TYR A 219 2.72 -9.21 3.02
N ILE A 220 2.20 -9.80 1.94
CA ILE A 220 2.85 -10.94 1.28
C ILE A 220 4.25 -10.56 0.76
N ALA A 221 4.39 -9.38 0.15
CA ALA A 221 5.70 -8.87 -0.29
C ALA A 221 6.68 -8.74 0.89
N GLN A 222 6.23 -8.25 2.05
CA GLN A 222 7.07 -8.18 3.26
C GLN A 222 7.43 -9.58 3.80
N ILE A 223 6.48 -10.51 3.83
CA ILE A 223 6.70 -11.88 4.35
C ILE A 223 7.76 -12.62 3.52
N THR A 224 7.75 -12.43 2.20
CA THR A 224 8.59 -13.15 1.25
C THR A 224 9.96 -12.52 1.04
N ASN A 225 10.15 -11.24 1.38
CA ASN A 225 11.43 -10.55 1.20
C ASN A 225 12.51 -11.07 2.17
N LYS A 226 13.54 -11.79 1.67
CA LYS A 226 14.59 -12.38 2.50
C LYS A 226 15.44 -11.36 3.27
N GLU A 227 15.53 -10.12 2.81
CA GLU A 227 16.32 -9.05 3.45
C GLU A 227 15.66 -8.53 4.74
N LEU A 228 14.35 -8.70 4.89
CA LEU A 228 13.63 -8.26 6.09
C LEU A 228 13.88 -9.20 7.27
N SER A 229 13.99 -8.61 8.47
CA SER A 229 14.14 -9.36 9.72
C SER A 229 12.94 -10.26 10.01
N ALA A 230 13.17 -11.36 10.75
CA ALA A 230 12.11 -12.28 11.16
C ALA A 230 10.95 -11.56 11.89
N ILE A 231 11.27 -10.57 12.75
CA ILE A 231 10.28 -9.79 13.50
C ILE A 231 9.34 -9.01 12.56
N VAL A 232 9.88 -8.37 11.53
CA VAL A 232 9.07 -7.63 10.54
C VAL A 232 8.15 -8.60 9.79
N LYS A 233 8.66 -9.77 9.40
CA LYS A 233 7.87 -10.81 8.75
C LYS A 233 6.78 -11.37 9.66
N ASP A 234 7.07 -11.62 10.93
CA ASP A 234 6.10 -12.12 11.92
C ASP A 234 4.95 -11.13 12.08
N LYS A 235 5.28 -9.84 12.16
CA LYS A 235 4.28 -8.78 12.20
C LYS A 235 3.46 -8.71 10.92
N ALA A 236 4.08 -8.82 9.74
CA ALA A 236 3.35 -8.84 8.47
C ALA A 236 2.40 -10.05 8.38
N VAL A 237 2.81 -11.22 8.87
CA VAL A 237 1.92 -12.41 8.98
C VAL A 237 0.72 -12.12 9.87
N GLU A 238 0.96 -11.58 11.06
CA GLU A 238 -0.10 -11.25 12.02
C GLU A 238 -1.12 -10.26 11.44
N GLN A 239 -0.64 -9.19 10.82
CA GLN A 239 -1.48 -8.19 10.18
C GLN A 239 -2.24 -8.75 8.98
N ALA A 240 -1.62 -9.59 8.17
CA ALA A 240 -2.28 -10.27 7.06
C ALA A 240 -3.38 -11.22 7.54
N ILE A 241 -3.16 -11.99 8.61
CA ILE A 241 -4.19 -12.86 9.22
C ILE A 241 -5.37 -12.01 9.70
N GLY A 242 -5.12 -10.84 10.28
CA GLY A 242 -6.17 -9.93 10.77
C GLY A 242 -7.11 -9.38 9.69
N LEU A 243 -6.75 -9.47 8.41
CA LEU A 243 -7.64 -9.10 7.31
C LEU A 243 -8.75 -10.12 7.08
N PHE A 244 -8.57 -11.36 7.53
CA PHE A 244 -9.50 -12.46 7.29
C PHE A 244 -10.53 -12.62 8.39
N GLU A 245 -11.69 -13.17 8.05
CA GLU A 245 -12.76 -13.45 9.01
C GLU A 245 -12.27 -14.43 10.08
N ARG A 246 -11.51 -15.44 9.64
CA ARG A 246 -10.93 -16.47 10.48
C ARG A 246 -9.55 -16.89 9.95
N PRO A 247 -8.63 -17.29 10.84
CA PRO A 247 -7.30 -17.77 10.44
C PRO A 247 -7.32 -19.11 9.69
N ASP A 248 -8.43 -19.85 9.75
CA ASP A 248 -8.67 -21.13 9.07
C ASP A 248 -9.38 -20.98 7.71
N ASN A 249 -9.75 -19.76 7.30
CA ASN A 249 -10.11 -19.48 5.91
C ASN A 249 -9.03 -20.04 4.96
N LEU A 250 -9.42 -20.43 3.75
CA LEU A 250 -8.58 -21.16 2.83
C LEU A 250 -7.99 -20.25 1.75
N VAL A 251 -6.70 -20.43 1.46
CA VAL A 251 -6.03 -19.85 0.29
C VAL A 251 -5.64 -20.96 -0.66
N HIS A 252 -6.14 -20.87 -1.88
CA HIS A 252 -5.80 -21.78 -2.96
C HIS A 252 -4.54 -21.27 -3.67
N VAL A 253 -3.56 -22.15 -3.81
CA VAL A 253 -2.37 -21.97 -4.65
C VAL A 253 -2.42 -22.98 -5.78
N SER A 254 -2.04 -22.56 -6.97
CA SER A 254 -2.07 -23.38 -8.18
C SER A 254 -0.65 -23.64 -8.65
N ASN A 255 -0.49 -24.72 -9.42
CA ASN A 255 0.74 -25.02 -10.13
C ASN A 255 0.47 -24.93 -11.63
N VAL A 256 1.15 -24.01 -12.32
CA VAL A 256 1.01 -23.82 -13.78
C VAL A 256 1.28 -25.12 -14.55
N ALA A 257 2.27 -25.91 -14.13
CA ALA A 257 2.71 -27.09 -14.87
C ALA A 257 1.72 -28.25 -14.81
N SER A 258 0.97 -28.40 -13.72
CA SER A 258 0.02 -29.50 -13.54
C SER A 258 -1.45 -29.08 -13.59
N GLY A 259 -1.75 -27.77 -13.54
CA GLY A 259 -3.11 -27.24 -13.40
C GLY A 259 -3.78 -27.55 -12.05
N ALA A 260 -3.09 -28.28 -11.15
CA ALA A 260 -3.63 -28.64 -9.85
C ALA A 260 -3.61 -27.44 -8.89
N SER A 261 -4.64 -27.32 -8.07
CA SER A 261 -4.67 -26.38 -6.94
C SER A 261 -4.61 -27.10 -5.60
N LYS A 262 -3.98 -26.46 -4.61
CA LYS A 262 -3.93 -26.90 -3.21
C LYS A 262 -4.47 -25.80 -2.33
N ALA A 263 -5.31 -26.17 -1.37
CA ALA A 263 -5.83 -25.26 -0.37
C ALA A 263 -4.95 -25.31 0.89
N HIS A 264 -4.67 -24.14 1.44
CA HIS A 264 -3.94 -23.98 2.69
C HIS A 264 -4.73 -23.04 3.62
N PRO A 265 -4.86 -23.35 4.92
CA PRO A 265 -5.36 -22.37 5.88
C PRO A 265 -4.52 -21.09 5.82
N VAL A 266 -5.15 -19.92 5.86
CA VAL A 266 -4.52 -18.59 5.77
C VAL A 266 -3.32 -18.50 6.70
N HIS A 267 -3.46 -18.88 7.97
CA HIS A 267 -2.35 -18.81 8.92
C HIS A 267 -1.15 -19.67 8.49
N LYS A 268 -1.36 -20.89 7.97
CA LYS A 268 -0.28 -21.77 7.48
C LYS A 268 0.31 -21.26 6.16
N TYR A 269 -0.54 -20.72 5.28
CA TYR A 269 -0.10 -20.16 4.02
C TYR A 269 0.89 -19.00 4.27
N LEU A 270 0.49 -18.05 5.13
CA LEU A 270 1.27 -16.85 5.44
C LEU A 270 2.49 -17.15 6.32
N SER A 271 2.36 -17.97 7.37
CA SER A 271 3.46 -18.23 8.31
C SER A 271 4.48 -19.24 7.80
N THR A 272 4.10 -20.14 6.89
CA THR A 272 4.96 -21.25 6.45
C THR A 272 5.18 -21.24 4.95
N HIS A 273 4.14 -21.39 4.13
CA HIS A 273 4.32 -21.57 2.68
C HIS A 273 5.07 -20.41 2.03
N LEU A 274 4.71 -19.18 2.37
CA LEU A 274 5.35 -17.99 1.80
C LEU A 274 6.81 -17.79 2.25
N ARG A 275 7.16 -18.23 3.47
CA ARG A 275 8.50 -18.02 4.04
C ARG A 275 9.57 -18.92 3.45
N TYR A 276 9.16 -20.11 3.00
CA TYR A 276 10.06 -21.13 2.48
C TYR A 276 10.00 -21.24 0.95
N LEU A 277 9.51 -20.19 0.29
CA LEU A 277 9.64 -20.11 -1.16
C LEU A 277 11.13 -20.08 -1.54
N LYS A 278 11.44 -20.71 -2.67
CA LYS A 278 12.82 -20.78 -3.19
C LYS A 278 13.36 -19.43 -3.68
N TYR A 279 12.48 -18.44 -3.88
CA TYR A 279 12.80 -17.11 -4.40
C TYR A 279 13.37 -16.21 -3.30
N ASP A 280 14.24 -15.26 -3.67
CA ASP A 280 14.83 -14.27 -2.75
C ASP A 280 13.88 -13.14 -2.39
N ALA A 281 13.00 -12.80 -3.33
CA ALA A 281 11.88 -11.91 -3.13
C ALA A 281 10.72 -12.34 -4.03
N VAL A 282 9.51 -11.96 -3.63
CA VAL A 282 8.31 -12.12 -4.46
C VAL A 282 7.67 -10.76 -4.64
N THR A 283 7.32 -10.44 -5.88
CA THR A 283 6.43 -9.33 -6.20
C THR A 283 5.05 -9.89 -6.51
N ILE A 284 4.03 -9.39 -5.81
CA ILE A 284 2.63 -9.68 -6.12
C ILE A 284 1.98 -8.38 -6.57
N GLU A 285 1.55 -8.35 -7.81
CA GLU A 285 0.74 -7.25 -8.36
C GLU A 285 -0.67 -7.77 -8.57
N TRP A 286 -1.67 -7.20 -7.90
CA TRP A 286 -3.06 -7.42 -8.32
C TRP A 286 -3.32 -6.53 -9.53
N ALA A 287 -3.12 -7.12 -10.70
CA ALA A 287 -3.02 -6.42 -11.97
C ALA A 287 -4.31 -5.68 -12.31
N ASP A 288 -5.47 -6.28 -12.03
CA ASP A 288 -6.80 -5.71 -12.29
C ASP A 288 -7.86 -6.34 -11.38
N ILE A 289 -8.59 -5.52 -10.62
CA ILE A 289 -9.85 -5.94 -10.00
C ILE A 289 -10.88 -5.98 -11.12
N GLN A 290 -11.34 -7.18 -11.46
CA GLN A 290 -12.23 -7.40 -12.60
C GLN A 290 -13.68 -7.14 -12.22
N TYR A 291 -14.08 -7.53 -11.01
CA TYR A 291 -15.48 -7.46 -10.58
C TYR A 291 -15.60 -7.55 -9.06
N VAL A 292 -16.56 -6.82 -8.49
CA VAL A 292 -17.03 -7.06 -7.12
C VAL A 292 -18.53 -7.33 -7.19
N SER A 293 -18.95 -8.50 -6.75
CA SER A 293 -20.37 -8.85 -6.73
C SER A 293 -21.15 -7.93 -5.80
N ASP A 294 -22.47 -7.90 -5.98
CA ASP A 294 -23.33 -7.31 -4.98
C ASP A 294 -23.31 -8.12 -3.69
N PHE A 295 -23.63 -7.44 -2.59
CA PHE A 295 -23.67 -8.04 -1.27
C PHE A 295 -25.01 -8.79 -1.07
N GLU A 296 -24.92 -10.06 -0.74
CA GLU A 296 -26.05 -10.92 -0.48
C GLU A 296 -26.23 -11.14 1.02
N LEU A 297 -27.43 -10.82 1.54
CA LEU A 297 -27.79 -11.05 2.94
C LEU A 297 -27.81 -12.55 3.25
N GLN A 298 -27.12 -12.94 4.31
CA GLN A 298 -27.03 -14.29 4.81
C GLN A 298 -28.02 -14.54 5.95
N PRO A 299 -28.37 -15.81 6.25
CA PRO A 299 -29.29 -16.15 7.34
C PRO A 299 -28.84 -15.68 8.73
N ASP A 300 -27.54 -15.47 8.92
CA ASP A 300 -26.95 -14.97 10.17
C ASP A 300 -26.97 -13.43 10.29
N GLY A 301 -27.54 -12.74 9.31
CA GLY A 301 -27.59 -11.27 9.25
C GLY A 301 -26.31 -10.61 8.76
N SER A 302 -25.29 -11.38 8.38
CA SER A 302 -24.12 -10.87 7.65
C SER A 302 -24.42 -10.71 6.16
N TYR A 303 -23.56 -10.02 5.43
CA TYR A 303 -23.62 -9.96 3.98
C TYR A 303 -22.36 -10.57 3.38
N THR A 304 -22.49 -11.24 2.23
CA THR A 304 -21.36 -11.80 1.50
C THR A 304 -21.27 -11.25 0.08
N ALA A 305 -20.06 -11.03 -0.39
CA ALA A 305 -19.76 -10.67 -1.77
C ALA A 305 -18.52 -11.43 -2.25
N VAL A 306 -18.20 -11.34 -3.54
CA VAL A 306 -17.00 -11.92 -4.13
C VAL A 306 -16.26 -10.84 -4.91
N VAL A 307 -14.96 -10.71 -4.66
CA VAL A 307 -14.04 -9.90 -5.47
C VAL A 307 -13.30 -10.85 -6.41
N SER A 308 -13.48 -10.64 -7.71
CA SER A 308 -12.71 -11.32 -8.76
C SER A 308 -11.59 -10.41 -9.23
N LEU A 309 -10.37 -10.92 -9.25
CA LEU A 309 -9.19 -10.16 -9.62
C LEU A 309 -8.15 -11.02 -10.32
N GLN A 310 -7.23 -10.35 -11.00
CA GLN A 310 -6.05 -10.95 -11.57
C GLN A 310 -4.83 -10.65 -10.69
N GLN A 311 -4.10 -11.70 -10.36
CA GLN A 311 -2.82 -11.63 -9.66
C GLN A 311 -1.71 -11.92 -10.65
N ARG A 312 -0.70 -11.06 -10.73
CA ARG A 312 0.61 -11.40 -11.27
C ARG A 312 1.53 -11.76 -10.11
N PHE A 313 2.14 -12.93 -10.18
CA PHE A 313 3.15 -13.39 -9.23
C PHE A 313 4.51 -13.42 -9.92
N GLN A 314 5.51 -12.78 -9.33
CA GLN A 314 6.90 -12.83 -9.82
C GLN A 314 7.83 -13.29 -8.71
N GLY A 315 8.55 -14.38 -8.95
CA GLY A 315 9.60 -14.88 -8.07
C GLY A 315 10.97 -14.46 -8.57
N MET A 316 11.72 -13.75 -7.74
CA MET A 316 13.05 -13.23 -8.06
C MET A 316 14.14 -14.14 -7.49
N VAL A 317 15.23 -14.35 -8.22
CA VAL A 317 16.47 -14.95 -7.74
C VAL A 317 17.63 -14.08 -8.20
N ASP A 318 18.54 -13.71 -7.29
CA ASP A 318 19.68 -12.82 -7.59
C ASP A 318 19.27 -11.51 -8.31
N GLY A 319 18.10 -10.97 -7.95
CA GLY A 319 17.56 -9.74 -8.54
C GLY A 319 17.00 -9.89 -9.96
N GLN A 320 16.89 -11.11 -10.51
CA GLN A 320 16.27 -11.39 -11.80
C GLN A 320 14.96 -12.17 -11.65
N VAL A 321 13.99 -11.93 -12.54
CA VAL A 321 12.73 -12.70 -12.57
C VAL A 321 13.06 -14.14 -12.99
N TYR A 322 12.95 -15.07 -12.05
CA TYR A 322 13.16 -16.50 -12.29
C TYR A 322 11.85 -17.19 -12.70
N TYR A 323 10.71 -16.67 -12.23
CA TYR A 323 9.39 -17.23 -12.49
C TYR A 323 8.34 -16.14 -12.50
N SER A 324 7.39 -16.21 -13.44
CA SER A 324 6.20 -15.36 -13.46
C SER A 324 4.96 -16.18 -13.80
N ASP A 325 3.84 -15.88 -13.15
CA ASP A 325 2.52 -16.36 -13.53
C ASP A 325 1.46 -15.27 -13.40
N ILE A 326 0.35 -15.48 -14.13
CA ILE A 326 -0.87 -14.71 -13.99
C ILE A 326 -1.97 -15.66 -13.52
N THR A 327 -2.58 -15.34 -12.38
CA THR A 327 -3.62 -16.14 -11.74
C THR A 327 -4.88 -15.31 -11.52
N ASN A 328 -6.02 -15.75 -12.05
CA ASN A 328 -7.32 -15.19 -11.70
C ASN A 328 -7.80 -15.82 -10.39
N LYS A 329 -8.18 -14.98 -9.42
CA LYS A 329 -8.66 -15.42 -8.11
C LYS A 329 -10.00 -14.80 -7.77
N ASN A 330 -10.76 -15.52 -6.95
CA ASN A 330 -11.97 -15.03 -6.30
C ASN A 330 -11.69 -14.95 -4.80
N ILE A 331 -11.95 -13.80 -4.21
CA ILE A 331 -11.86 -13.57 -2.77
C ILE A 331 -13.27 -13.39 -2.24
N GLN A 332 -13.69 -14.26 -1.33
CA GLN A 332 -14.94 -14.06 -0.61
C GLN A 332 -14.79 -12.86 0.32
N ILE A 333 -15.82 -12.02 0.40
CA ILE A 333 -15.91 -10.87 1.29
C ILE A 333 -17.07 -11.11 2.24
N LYS A 334 -16.86 -10.84 3.52
CA LYS A 334 -17.92 -10.94 4.53
C LYS A 334 -18.05 -9.65 5.32
N LEU A 335 -19.22 -9.03 5.21
CA LEU A 335 -19.60 -7.83 5.95
C LEU A 335 -20.44 -8.27 7.16
N ARG A 336 -19.97 -8.03 8.37
CA ARG A 336 -20.68 -8.42 9.60
C ARG A 336 -20.59 -7.35 10.66
N THR A 337 -21.55 -7.40 11.57
CA THR A 337 -21.52 -6.55 12.75
C THR A 337 -20.64 -7.12 13.84
N TYR A 338 -20.09 -6.24 14.67
CA TYR A 338 -19.40 -6.59 15.90
C TYR A 338 -19.74 -5.58 16.99
N ASP A 339 -19.72 -6.03 18.24
CA ASP A 339 -19.96 -5.17 19.39
C ASP A 339 -18.62 -4.63 19.91
N LYS A 340 -18.52 -3.31 20.09
CA LYS A 340 -17.39 -2.63 20.72
C LYS A 340 -17.85 -1.83 21.91
N VAL A 341 -17.07 -1.90 22.99
CA VAL A 341 -17.25 -1.00 24.12
C VAL A 341 -16.45 0.28 23.87
N VAL A 342 -17.15 1.40 23.68
CA VAL A 342 -16.59 2.76 23.60
C VAL A 342 -17.10 3.53 24.81
N GLU A 343 -16.20 4.05 25.66
CA GLU A 343 -16.56 4.84 26.85
C GLU A 343 -17.60 4.18 27.78
N GLY A 344 -17.57 2.85 27.91
CA GLY A 344 -18.49 2.09 28.75
C GLY A 344 -19.86 1.81 28.12
N ARG A 345 -20.07 2.20 26.85
CA ARG A 345 -21.26 1.87 26.04
C ARG A 345 -20.93 0.85 24.97
N THR A 346 -21.81 -0.12 24.75
CA THR A 346 -21.67 -1.10 23.66
C THR A 346 -22.25 -0.52 22.38
N GLU A 347 -21.41 -0.26 21.39
CA GLU A 347 -21.77 0.12 20.04
C GLU A 347 -21.68 -1.08 19.10
N ARG A 348 -22.64 -1.21 18.18
CA ARG A 348 -22.62 -2.23 17.13
C ARG A 348 -22.13 -1.62 15.82
N LEU A 349 -21.00 -2.11 15.31
CA LEU A 349 -20.27 -1.56 14.16
C LEU A 349 -20.18 -2.60 13.04
N TRP A 350 -20.08 -2.14 11.80
CA TRP A 350 -19.90 -3.01 10.62
C TRP A 350 -18.44 -3.06 10.19
N ASP A 351 -17.93 -4.27 9.89
CA ASP A 351 -16.59 -4.46 9.31
C ASP A 351 -16.65 -5.44 8.13
N VAL A 352 -15.67 -5.31 7.24
CA VAL A 352 -15.48 -6.12 6.04
C VAL A 352 -14.31 -7.07 6.26
N PHE A 353 -14.52 -8.37 6.18
CA PHE A 353 -13.47 -9.37 6.30
C PHE A 353 -13.21 -10.06 4.97
N LEU A 354 -11.96 -10.42 4.71
CA LEU A 354 -11.63 -11.36 3.65
C LEU A 354 -12.00 -12.78 4.10
N GLY A 355 -12.55 -13.57 3.20
CA GLY A 355 -12.89 -14.97 3.40
C GLY A 355 -11.92 -15.87 2.63
N ASP A 356 -12.45 -16.94 2.06
CA ASP A 356 -11.64 -17.87 1.27
C ASP A 356 -11.17 -17.22 -0.04
N ILE A 357 -9.94 -17.55 -0.44
CA ILE A 357 -9.32 -17.14 -1.69
C ILE A 357 -9.22 -18.36 -2.60
N GLY A 358 -10.08 -18.41 -3.62
CA GLY A 358 -10.10 -19.45 -4.65
C GLY A 358 -9.23 -19.10 -5.86
N VAL A 359 -8.70 -20.11 -6.54
CA VAL A 359 -8.08 -19.98 -7.87
C VAL A 359 -9.11 -20.34 -8.93
N VAL A 360 -9.29 -19.47 -9.91
CA VAL A 360 -10.13 -19.72 -11.09
C VAL A 360 -9.29 -20.27 -12.23
N SER A 361 -8.18 -19.61 -12.56
CA SER A 361 -7.24 -20.07 -13.59
C SER A 361 -5.85 -19.50 -13.35
N THR A 362 -4.82 -20.18 -13.86
CA THR A 362 -3.42 -19.77 -13.76
C THR A 362 -2.70 -20.07 -15.06
N MET A 363 -1.93 -19.11 -15.56
CA MET A 363 -1.20 -19.17 -16.82
C MET A 363 0.24 -18.70 -16.59
N ALA A 364 1.20 -19.30 -17.29
CA ALA A 364 2.57 -18.75 -17.34
C ALA A 364 2.54 -17.38 -18.03
N GLU A 365 3.41 -16.48 -17.58
CA GLU A 365 3.68 -15.20 -18.24
C GLU A 365 4.98 -15.23 -19.04
#